data_AF-A0A1G3BLW4-F1
#
_entry.id   AF-A0A1G3BLW4-F1
#
_cell.length_a   1.000
_cell.length_b   1.000
_cell.length_c   1.000
_cell.angle_alpha   90.00
_cell.angle_beta   90.00
_cell.angle_gamma   90.00
#
_symmetry.space_group_name_H-M   'P 1'
#
loop_
_entity.id
_entity.type
_entity.pdbx_description
1 polymer ?
#
loop_
_entity_poly.entity_id
_entity_poly.type
_entity_poly.pdbx_seq_one_letter_code
_entity_poly.pdbx_strand_id
1 'polypeptide(L)'
;MSIGEVLDAKFVSLSNMLQKLKGSKCPPSSLLIMFPHCIQWSKCPQKITLDLNECKRCGKCKVMNLIALSEKYGVQLAVATGGRAALQRVKSQDIRGVVAIACEKELRIGLMAAFPKAIFSVPNLRPHGYCKDTDITMEDVEKCVRGFLEESEVPSKA
;
A
#
# COMPACT_ATOMS: atom_id res chain seq x y z
N MET A 1 -19.05 -3.37 14.45
CA MET A 1 -18.42 -2.24 13.74
C MET A 1 -19.03 -0.96 14.27
N SER A 2 -18.22 -0.03 14.76
CA SER A 2 -18.67 1.29 15.24
C SER A 2 -19.04 2.21 14.08
N ILE A 3 -19.80 3.27 14.37
CA ILE A 3 -20.14 4.31 13.37
C ILE A 3 -18.87 4.90 12.74
N GLY A 4 -17.82 5.13 13.53
CA GLY A 4 -16.55 5.65 13.04
C GLY A 4 -15.89 4.74 12.00
N GLU A 5 -15.83 3.43 12.27
CA GLU A 5 -15.25 2.45 11.34
C GLU A 5 -16.03 2.39 10.02
N VAL A 6 -17.36 2.50 10.07
CA VAL A 6 -18.21 2.55 8.87
C VAL A 6 -17.90 3.79 8.03
N LEU A 7 -17.75 4.96 8.66
CA LEU A 7 -17.42 6.20 7.97
C LEU A 7 -16.04 6.16 7.32
N ASP A 8 -15.04 5.64 8.04
CA ASP A 8 -13.69 5.45 7.52
C ASP A 8 -13.69 4.55 6.28
N ALA A 9 -14.36 3.39 6.37
CA ALA A 9 -14.47 2.45 5.25
C ALA A 9 -15.19 3.05 4.03
N LYS A 10 -16.27 3.80 4.24
CA LYS A 10 -16.99 4.49 3.16
C LYS A 10 -16.14 5.57 2.50
N PHE A 11 -15.39 6.34 3.28
CA PHE A 11 -14.47 7.35 2.75
C PHE A 11 -13.40 6.72 1.84
N VAL A 12 -12.78 5.63 2.31
CA VAL A 12 -11.77 4.89 1.53
C VAL A 12 -12.37 4.35 0.24
N SER A 13 -13.55 3.72 0.31
CA SER A 13 -14.25 3.18 -0.87
C SER A 13 -14.59 4.27 -1.89
N LEU A 14 -15.08 5.43 -1.44
CA LEU A 14 -15.41 6.55 -2.33
C LEU A 14 -14.15 7.14 -2.97
N SER A 15 -13.08 7.30 -2.19
CA SER A 15 -11.80 7.81 -2.69
C SER A 15 -11.23 6.90 -3.78
N ASN A 16 -11.27 5.59 -3.59
CA ASN A 16 -10.88 4.62 -4.62
C ASN A 16 -11.73 4.72 -5.89
N MET A 17 -13.05 4.88 -5.75
CA MET A 17 -13.95 5.07 -6.89
C MET A 17 -13.57 6.32 -7.69
N LEU A 18 -13.35 7.45 -6.99
CA LEU A 18 -12.92 8.69 -7.63
C LEU A 18 -11.56 8.55 -8.31
N GLN A 19 -10.61 7.86 -7.67
CA GLN A 19 -9.30 7.60 -8.27
C GLN A 19 -9.41 6.74 -9.53
N LYS A 20 -10.30 5.73 -9.53
CA LYS A 20 -10.58 4.91 -10.70
C LYS A 20 -11.19 5.72 -11.84
N LEU A 21 -12.13 6.62 -11.55
CA LEU A 21 -12.74 7.50 -12.55
C LEU A 21 -11.76 8.51 -13.13
N LYS A 22 -10.81 9.02 -12.33
CA LYS A 22 -9.74 9.89 -12.81
C LYS A 22 -8.79 9.18 -13.78
N GLY A 23 -8.64 7.87 -13.66
CA GLY A 23 -7.80 7.07 -14.56
C GLY A 23 -6.33 7.51 -14.57
N SER A 24 -5.81 8.07 -13.46
CA SER A 24 -4.45 8.58 -13.42
C SER A 24 -3.43 7.46 -13.70
N LYS A 25 -2.47 7.75 -14.59
CA LYS A 25 -1.41 6.83 -14.98
C LYS A 25 -0.05 7.35 -14.59
N CYS A 26 0.88 6.43 -14.31
CA CYS A 26 2.28 6.76 -14.08
C CYS A 26 3.19 5.57 -14.38
N PRO A 27 4.43 5.82 -14.84
CA PRO A 27 5.44 4.79 -14.99
C PRO A 27 5.72 4.08 -13.68
N PRO A 28 6.09 2.77 -13.73
CA PRO A 28 6.33 1.97 -12.56
C PRO A 28 7.33 2.57 -11.57
N SER A 29 8.41 3.15 -12.07
CA SER A 29 9.45 3.78 -11.26
C SER A 29 8.96 4.97 -10.44
N SER A 30 7.79 5.55 -10.77
CA SER A 30 7.16 6.65 -10.03
C SER A 30 5.91 6.22 -9.23
N LEU A 31 5.64 4.92 -9.19
CA LEU A 31 4.56 4.31 -8.40
C LEU A 31 5.13 3.76 -7.09
N LEU A 32 4.52 4.14 -5.98
CA LEU A 32 4.91 3.66 -4.65
C LEU A 32 3.84 2.73 -4.07
N ILE A 33 4.22 1.51 -3.72
CA ILE A 33 3.47 0.70 -2.76
C ILE A 33 3.96 1.07 -1.36
N MET A 34 3.06 1.49 -0.49
CA MET A 34 3.39 1.83 0.89
C MET A 34 2.53 1.00 1.84
N PHE A 35 3.16 0.29 2.77
CA PHE A 35 2.47 -0.65 3.67
C PHE A 35 2.87 -0.51 5.13
N PRO A 36 2.06 -0.95 6.10
CA PRO A 36 2.32 -0.73 7.50
C PRO A 36 3.19 -1.85 8.09
N HIS A 37 3.97 -1.52 9.12
CA HIS A 37 4.82 -2.50 9.81
C HIS A 37 4.03 -3.66 10.44
N CYS A 38 2.73 -3.48 10.72
CA CYS A 38 1.89 -4.53 11.31
C CYS A 38 1.57 -5.70 10.37
N ILE A 39 1.92 -5.64 9.08
CA ILE A 39 1.90 -6.79 8.17
C ILE A 39 3.06 -7.75 8.47
N GLN A 40 4.17 -7.24 8.99
CA GLN A 40 5.29 -8.07 9.36
C GLN A 40 4.90 -8.99 10.51
N TRP A 41 5.30 -10.27 10.42
CA TRP A 41 5.09 -11.23 11.51
C TRP A 41 5.70 -10.71 12.80
N SER A 42 4.92 -10.68 13.87
CA SER A 42 5.26 -10.09 15.16
C SER A 42 6.46 -10.74 15.85
N LYS A 43 6.76 -12.00 15.52
CA LYS A 43 7.95 -12.73 16.00
C LYS A 43 9.07 -12.78 14.96
N CYS A 44 9.02 -11.94 13.92
CA CYS A 44 10.09 -11.86 12.94
C CYS A 44 11.37 -11.35 13.62
N PRO A 45 12.51 -12.05 13.46
CA PRO A 45 13.77 -11.61 14.07
C PRO A 45 14.37 -10.38 13.38
N GLN A 46 13.90 -10.02 12.18
CA GLN A 46 14.39 -8.90 11.38
C GLN A 46 13.52 -7.66 11.61
N LYS A 47 14.09 -6.45 11.52
CA LYS A 47 13.34 -5.19 11.61
C LYS A 47 13.42 -4.44 10.29
N ILE A 48 12.55 -4.82 9.35
CA ILE A 48 12.51 -4.28 7.98
C ILE A 48 12.00 -2.83 7.89
N THR A 49 11.91 -2.10 9.00
CA THR A 49 11.41 -0.73 9.05
C THR A 49 12.29 0.27 8.29
N LEU A 50 13.56 -0.07 8.05
CA LEU A 50 14.53 0.79 7.38
C LEU A 50 15.04 0.18 6.07
N ASP A 51 15.27 -1.14 6.04
CA ASP A 51 15.73 -1.84 4.84
C ASP A 51 14.90 -3.11 4.60
N LEU A 52 14.18 -3.13 3.48
CA LEU A 52 13.39 -4.28 3.05
C LEU A 52 14.26 -5.46 2.62
N ASN A 53 15.53 -5.24 2.29
CA ASN A 53 16.48 -6.28 1.91
C ASN A 53 16.84 -7.21 3.08
N GLU A 54 16.60 -6.78 4.32
CA GLU A 54 16.73 -7.64 5.50
C GLU A 54 15.68 -8.75 5.54
N CYS A 55 14.60 -8.63 4.77
CA CYS A 55 13.57 -9.67 4.70
C CYS A 55 14.13 -10.98 4.15
N LYS A 56 14.18 -12.02 5.00
CA LYS A 56 14.64 -13.37 4.63
C LYS A 56 13.66 -14.16 3.74
N ARG A 57 12.56 -13.55 3.29
CA ARG A 57 11.54 -14.19 2.43
C ARG A 57 11.06 -15.55 2.93
N CYS A 58 10.84 -15.67 4.24
CA CYS A 58 10.48 -16.93 4.89
C CYS A 58 9.00 -17.34 4.74
N GLY A 59 8.18 -16.55 4.03
CA GLY A 59 6.75 -16.84 3.81
C GLY A 59 5.81 -16.64 5.00
N LYS A 60 6.31 -16.28 6.19
CA LYS A 60 5.47 -16.12 7.41
C LYS A 60 4.55 -14.89 7.41
N CYS A 61 4.74 -13.97 6.47
CA CYS A 61 3.91 -12.77 6.31
C CYS A 61 3.96 -12.28 4.86
N LYS A 62 3.06 -11.38 4.48
CA LYS A 62 2.91 -10.88 3.10
C LYS A 62 4.02 -9.92 2.64
N VAL A 63 4.97 -9.57 3.51
CA VAL A 63 6.12 -8.74 3.12
C VAL A 63 6.87 -9.36 1.93
N MET A 64 7.10 -10.68 1.94
CA MET A 64 7.74 -11.37 0.83
C MET A 64 6.96 -11.18 -0.49
N ASN A 65 5.64 -11.28 -0.44
CA ASN A 65 4.77 -11.13 -1.59
C ASN A 65 4.77 -9.68 -2.12
N LEU A 66 4.79 -8.69 -1.21
CA LEU A 66 4.90 -7.28 -1.58
C LEU A 66 6.24 -6.97 -2.26
N ILE A 67 7.34 -7.53 -1.75
CA ILE A 67 8.66 -7.39 -2.38
C ILE A 67 8.64 -8.01 -3.77
N ALA A 68 8.15 -9.25 -3.90
CA ALA A 68 8.06 -9.92 -5.20
C ALA A 68 7.17 -9.16 -6.20
N LEU A 69 6.07 -8.56 -5.74
CA LEU A 69 5.20 -7.72 -6.57
C LEU A 69 5.92 -6.43 -7.01
N SER A 70 6.66 -5.80 -6.10
CA SER A 70 7.47 -4.62 -6.40
C SER A 70 8.52 -4.91 -7.47
N GLU A 71 9.23 -6.03 -7.34
CA GLU A 71 10.23 -6.50 -8.31
C GLU A 71 9.59 -6.83 -9.67
N LYS A 72 8.47 -7.57 -9.66
CA LYS A 72 7.73 -7.96 -10.86
C LYS A 72 7.33 -6.75 -11.71
N TYR A 73 6.82 -5.71 -11.06
CA TYR A 73 6.32 -4.51 -11.75
C TYR A 73 7.36 -3.39 -11.87
N GLY A 74 8.52 -3.50 -11.23
CA GLY A 74 9.51 -2.41 -11.20
C GLY A 74 9.02 -1.16 -10.45
N VAL A 75 8.15 -1.35 -9.45
CA VAL A 75 7.56 -0.25 -8.66
C VAL A 75 8.30 -0.07 -7.34
N GLN A 76 8.26 1.13 -6.79
CA GLN A 76 8.89 1.43 -5.50
C GLN A 76 8.09 0.81 -4.34
N LEU A 77 8.76 0.35 -3.29
CA LEU A 77 8.14 -0.24 -2.10
C LEU A 77 8.71 0.38 -0.82
N ALA A 78 7.87 0.74 0.14
CA ALA A 78 8.29 1.29 1.42
C ALA A 78 7.40 0.87 2.60
N VAL A 79 8.01 0.77 3.78
CA VAL A 79 7.29 0.59 5.05
C VAL A 79 6.93 1.95 5.63
N ALA A 80 5.68 2.12 6.05
CA ALA A 80 5.25 3.27 6.82
C ALA A 80 5.74 3.15 8.28
N THR A 81 6.76 3.93 8.63
CA THR A 81 7.34 4.01 9.99
C THR A 81 6.70 5.09 10.88
N GLY A 82 5.68 5.78 10.36
CA GLY A 82 4.90 6.79 11.07
C GLY A 82 4.25 7.78 10.11
N GLY A 83 3.17 8.45 10.55
CA GLY A 83 2.35 9.29 9.66
C GLY A 83 3.12 10.44 8.98
N ARG A 84 4.02 11.13 9.69
CA ARG A 84 4.79 12.24 9.11
C ARG A 84 5.78 11.77 8.05
N ALA A 85 6.56 10.73 8.35
CA ALA A 85 7.53 10.17 7.41
C ALA A 85 6.83 9.57 6.18
N ALA A 86 5.73 8.83 6.40
CA ALA A 86 4.88 8.31 5.34
C ALA A 86 4.35 9.43 4.42
N LEU A 87 3.83 10.52 5.01
CA LEU A 87 3.32 11.65 4.24
C LEU A 87 4.42 12.36 3.43
N GLN A 88 5.59 12.56 4.02
CA GLN A 88 6.75 13.14 3.31
C GLN A 88 7.13 12.28 2.11
N ARG A 89 7.16 10.96 2.28
CA ARG A 89 7.48 10.02 1.21
C ARG A 89 6.42 10.00 0.12
N VAL A 90 5.14 9.98 0.48
CA VAL A 90 4.01 10.04 -0.47
C VAL A 90 4.04 11.33 -1.31
N LYS A 91 4.47 12.44 -0.71
CA LYS A 91 4.53 13.75 -1.38
C LYS A 91 5.82 14.02 -2.14
N SER A 92 6.81 13.12 -2.11
CA SER A 92 8.07 13.36 -2.82
C SER A 92 7.85 13.49 -4.33
N GLN A 93 8.73 14.25 -4.99
CA GLN A 93 8.57 14.66 -6.38
C GLN A 93 8.66 13.49 -7.36
N ASP A 94 9.42 12.45 -6.99
CA ASP A 94 9.57 11.20 -7.76
C ASP A 94 8.30 10.33 -7.74
N ILE A 95 7.36 10.58 -6.83
CA ILE A 95 6.13 9.78 -6.67
C ILE A 95 4.94 10.45 -7.35
N ARG A 96 4.39 9.76 -8.35
CA ARG A 96 3.21 10.19 -9.10
C ARG A 96 1.94 9.45 -8.70
N GLY A 97 2.04 8.19 -8.31
CA GLY A 97 0.94 7.37 -7.82
C GLY A 97 1.31 6.60 -6.57
N VAL A 98 0.32 6.28 -5.72
CA VAL A 98 0.52 5.49 -4.51
C VAL A 98 -0.53 4.39 -4.39
N VAL A 99 -0.09 3.17 -4.06
CA VAL A 99 -0.94 2.11 -3.50
C VAL A 99 -0.69 2.06 -2.00
N ALA A 100 -1.60 2.66 -1.24
CA ALA A 100 -1.51 2.79 0.21
C ALA A 100 -2.23 1.62 0.91
N ILE A 101 -1.52 0.93 1.79
CA ILE A 101 -2.04 -0.19 2.57
C ILE A 101 -2.05 0.22 4.06
N ALA A 102 -3.20 0.20 4.72
CA ALA A 102 -3.33 0.42 6.17
C ALA A 102 -4.74 0.05 6.64
N CYS A 103 -5.05 0.29 7.92
CA CYS A 103 -6.45 0.29 8.36
C CYS A 103 -7.19 1.52 7.83
N GLU A 104 -8.51 1.47 7.80
CA GLU A 104 -9.35 2.49 7.16
C GLU A 104 -9.18 3.88 7.80
N LYS A 105 -9.00 3.94 9.12
CA LYS A 105 -8.73 5.17 9.86
C LYS A 105 -7.45 5.86 9.37
N GLU A 106 -6.35 5.12 9.27
CA GLU A 106 -5.06 5.65 8.81
C GLU A 106 -5.11 6.02 7.33
N LEU A 107 -5.80 5.21 6.52
CA LEU A 107 -6.04 5.51 5.10
C LEU A 107 -6.81 6.82 4.94
N ARG A 108 -7.91 7.04 5.68
CA ARG A 108 -8.67 8.29 5.63
C ARG A 108 -7.80 9.49 5.98
N ILE A 109 -7.06 9.42 7.09
CA ILE A 109 -6.17 10.52 7.53
C ILE A 109 -5.11 10.79 6.46
N GLY A 110 -4.48 9.74 5.92
CA GLY A 110 -3.46 9.84 4.88
C GLY A 110 -3.98 10.44 3.57
N LEU A 111 -5.15 9.98 3.10
CA LEU A 111 -5.81 10.49 1.90
C LEU A 111 -6.12 11.97 2.01
N MET A 112 -6.68 12.42 3.14
CA MET A 112 -6.97 13.83 3.39
C MET A 112 -5.70 14.67 3.42
N ALA A 113 -4.64 14.19 4.09
CA ALA A 113 -3.39 14.92 4.21
C ALA A 113 -2.59 14.98 2.89
N ALA A 114 -2.75 13.98 2.02
CA ALA A 114 -2.01 13.84 0.77
C ALA A 114 -2.71 14.45 -0.46
N PHE A 115 -3.96 14.93 -0.32
CA PHE A 115 -4.68 15.56 -1.43
C PHE A 115 -3.85 16.69 -2.08
N PRO A 116 -3.78 16.78 -3.43
CA PRO A 116 -4.50 16.02 -4.44
C PRO A 116 -3.74 14.80 -5.02
N LYS A 117 -2.77 14.22 -4.31
CA LYS A 117 -1.98 13.06 -4.80
C LYS A 117 -2.89 11.91 -5.23
N ALA A 118 -2.52 11.21 -6.31
CA ALA A 118 -3.26 10.07 -6.82
C ALA A 118 -2.97 8.82 -5.97
N ILE A 119 -3.98 8.28 -5.30
CA ILE A 119 -3.84 7.19 -4.33
C ILE A 119 -4.95 6.15 -4.50
N PHE A 120 -4.58 4.89 -4.71
CA PHE A 120 -5.44 3.75 -4.42
C PHE A 120 -5.15 3.23 -3.02
N SER A 121 -6.21 2.88 -2.30
CA SER A 121 -6.15 2.46 -0.90
C SER A 121 -6.61 1.02 -0.75
N VAL A 122 -5.82 0.19 -0.08
CA VAL A 122 -6.15 -1.22 0.20
C VAL A 122 -6.22 -1.39 1.72
N PRO A 123 -7.43 -1.53 2.30
CA PRO A 123 -7.59 -1.83 3.71
C PRO A 123 -6.91 -3.15 4.07
N ASN A 124 -6.19 -3.19 5.19
CA ASN A 124 -5.64 -4.44 5.70
C ASN A 124 -6.69 -5.28 6.43
N LEU A 125 -6.49 -6.58 6.38
CA LEU A 125 -7.22 -7.58 7.16
C LEU A 125 -6.60 -7.67 8.54
N ARG A 126 -7.44 -7.93 9.55
CA ARG A 126 -7.05 -7.91 10.97
C ARG A 126 -7.38 -9.25 11.63
N PRO A 127 -6.81 -10.39 11.18
CA PRO A 127 -7.12 -11.70 11.76
C PRO A 127 -6.74 -11.80 13.24
N HIS A 128 -5.77 -11.01 13.68
CA HIS A 128 -5.29 -10.95 15.07
C HIS A 128 -5.58 -9.60 15.74
N GLY A 129 -6.57 -8.86 15.23
CA GLY A 129 -6.91 -7.52 15.69
C GLY A 129 -6.04 -6.42 15.10
N TYR A 130 -6.06 -5.25 15.74
CA TYR A 130 -5.37 -4.06 15.25
C TYR A 130 -3.86 -4.14 15.48
N CYS A 131 -3.10 -3.67 14.50
CA CYS A 131 -1.66 -3.43 14.60
C CYS A 131 -0.81 -4.66 14.99
N LYS A 132 -1.31 -5.87 14.75
CA LYS A 132 -0.59 -7.12 15.02
C LYS A 132 -0.93 -8.16 13.97
N ASP A 133 0.10 -8.71 13.31
CA ASP A 133 -0.03 -9.82 12.37
C ASP A 133 -1.20 -9.63 11.39
N THR A 134 -1.29 -8.41 10.82
CA THR A 134 -2.32 -8.03 9.86
C THR A 134 -2.02 -8.66 8.50
N ASP A 135 -3.05 -8.87 7.71
CA ASP A 135 -2.95 -9.54 6.42
C ASP A 135 -3.49 -8.65 5.30
N ILE A 136 -3.31 -9.06 4.05
CA ILE A 136 -3.79 -8.37 2.85
C ILE A 136 -4.13 -9.36 1.75
N THR A 137 -5.11 -8.99 0.94
CA THR A 137 -5.41 -9.66 -0.33
C THR A 137 -4.42 -9.16 -1.39
N MET A 138 -3.52 -10.02 -1.86
CA MET A 138 -2.49 -9.61 -2.83
C MET A 138 -3.10 -9.23 -4.18
N GLU A 139 -4.22 -9.85 -4.54
CA GLU A 139 -4.99 -9.60 -5.75
C GLU A 139 -5.53 -8.16 -5.77
N ASP A 140 -5.95 -7.63 -4.62
CA ASP A 140 -6.42 -6.24 -4.50
C ASP A 140 -5.26 -5.25 -4.66
N VAL A 141 -4.09 -5.57 -4.10
CA VAL A 141 -2.88 -4.75 -4.27
C VAL A 141 -2.44 -4.73 -5.73
N GLU A 142 -2.32 -5.91 -6.36
CA GLU A 142 -1.91 -6.02 -7.76
C GLU A 142 -2.89 -5.33 -8.71
N LYS A 143 -4.20 -5.42 -8.44
CA LYS A 143 -5.23 -4.68 -9.18
C LYS A 143 -5.04 -3.16 -9.07
N CYS A 144 -4.71 -2.66 -7.88
CA CYS A 144 -4.43 -1.24 -7.67
C CYS A 144 -3.16 -0.80 -8.40
N VAL A 145 -2.09 -1.61 -8.37
CA VAL A 145 -0.85 -1.37 -9.11
C VAL A 145 -1.16 -1.25 -10.60
N ARG A 146 -1.81 -2.27 -11.19
CA ARG A 146 -2.20 -2.26 -12.61
C ARG A 146 -3.13 -1.10 -12.96
N GLY A 147 -3.94 -0.62 -12.01
CA GLY A 147 -4.77 0.56 -12.18
C GLY A 147 -3.99 1.82 -12.58
N PHE A 148 -2.74 1.95 -12.12
CA PHE A 148 -1.84 3.08 -12.42
C PHE A 148 -0.98 2.89 -13.67
N LEU A 149 -0.76 1.66 -14.13
CA LEU A 149 0.16 1.39 -15.24
C LEU A 149 -0.54 1.46 -16.59
N GLU A 150 0.21 1.80 -17.64
CA GLU A 150 -0.22 1.60 -19.03
C GLU A 150 -0.18 0.10 -19.38
N GLU A 151 -0.97 -0.34 -20.36
CA GLU A 151 -1.02 -1.76 -20.74
C GLU A 151 0.34 -2.28 -21.24
N SER A 152 1.13 -1.43 -21.90
CA SER A 152 2.50 -1.77 -22.34
C SER A 152 3.49 -1.96 -21.20
N GLU A 153 3.18 -1.47 -20.00
CA GLU A 153 4.03 -1.57 -18.81
C GLU A 153 3.64 -2.76 -17.91
N VAL A 154 2.56 -3.47 -18.25
CA VAL A 154 2.15 -4.69 -17.53
C VAL A 154 3.00 -5.86 -18.03
N PRO A 155 3.76 -6.56 -17.15
CA PRO A 155 4.50 -7.74 -17.55
C PRO A 155 3.57 -8.78 -18.17
N SER A 156 4.00 -9.39 -19.29
CA SER A 156 3.29 -10.51 -19.89
C SER A 156 3.11 -11.62 -18.85
N LYS A 157 1.93 -12.24 -18.81
CA LYS A 157 1.70 -13.41 -17.95
C LYS A 157 2.71 -14.49 -18.37
N ALA A 158 3.64 -14.80 -17.46
CA ALA A 158 4.46 -16.00 -17.52
C ALA A 158 3.60 -17.24 -17.32
#